data_AF-A0AAD2Q2E0-F1
#
_entry.id   AF-A0AAD2Q2E0-F1
#
_cell.length_a   1.000
_cell.length_b   1.000
_cell.length_c   1.000
_cell.angle_alpha   90.00
_cell.angle_beta   90.00
_cell.angle_gamma   90.00
#
_symmetry.space_group_name_H-M   'P 1'
#
loop_
_entity.id
_entity.type
_entity.pdbx_description
1 polymer ?
#
loop_
_entity_poly.entity_id
_entity_poly.type
_entity_poly.pdbx_seq_one_letter_code
_entity_poly.pdbx_strand_id
1 'polypeptide(L)'
;MASANPNLPENLDIHPLVPAIDAEGAEQFDYDQQQRDISQFGIAGRVWGVEAAYLLIQYLVPIAEVTYEPLFAPSADGIRVVELGSGSGIVANTMSTRLRPDRDIMYSTDLPEVKTLFRVSAARAQPQTASPSARRAYPCETAIMGNAEHASQLLKQLAPSNITHVLCSDLVYFPELLGPLLRSLIHLTSGTRELGPQVIISYKIRSLAKETTFWSAFGLWFTFEPVLYRTQSGSEWSRLGNTMQDPTFVFVARRRDESMSWLLPENDHDLLHGLFPGNRSPKSDDTFETLLLMSLDD
;
A
#
# COMPACT_ATOMS: atom_id res chain seq x y z
N MET A 1 -26.40 17.10 17.03
CA MET A 1 -25.75 17.71 15.86
C MET A 1 -25.05 16.58 15.12
N ALA A 2 -25.46 16.25 13.90
CA ALA A 2 -24.81 15.20 13.12
C ALA A 2 -23.37 15.64 12.84
N SER A 3 -22.38 14.80 13.17
CA SER A 3 -20.99 15.09 12.81
C SER A 3 -20.90 15.16 11.29
N ALA A 4 -20.33 16.24 10.75
CA ALA A 4 -20.03 16.34 9.33
C ALA A 4 -19.25 15.10 8.89
N ASN A 5 -19.69 14.43 7.82
CA ASN A 5 -18.97 13.27 7.29
C ASN A 5 -17.59 13.76 6.82
N PRO A 6 -16.48 13.30 7.42
CA PRO A 6 -15.14 13.78 7.08
C PRO A 6 -14.76 13.51 5.62
N ASN A 7 -15.44 12.56 4.97
CA ASN A 7 -15.23 12.24 3.56
C ASN A 7 -15.95 13.20 2.60
N LEU A 8 -16.88 14.03 3.09
CA LEU A 8 -17.66 15.02 2.32
C LEU A 8 -17.53 16.43 2.92
N PRO A 9 -16.32 17.03 2.94
CA PRO A 9 -16.16 18.41 3.39
C PRO A 9 -16.94 19.38 2.48
N GLU A 10 -17.48 20.45 3.06
CA GLU A 10 -18.15 21.51 2.30
C GLU A 10 -17.16 22.15 1.31
N ASN A 11 -17.61 22.34 0.06
CA ASN A 11 -16.82 22.90 -1.06
C ASN A 11 -15.69 22.01 -1.61
N LEU A 12 -15.80 20.69 -1.51
CA LEU A 12 -14.85 19.76 -2.11
C LEU A 12 -14.96 19.75 -3.64
N ASP A 13 -13.98 20.33 -4.34
CA ASP A 13 -13.87 20.34 -5.80
C ASP A 13 -12.98 19.17 -6.27
N ILE A 14 -13.58 17.98 -6.35
CA ILE A 14 -12.90 16.75 -6.81
C ILE A 14 -13.56 16.20 -8.07
N HIS A 15 -12.73 15.79 -9.04
CA HIS A 15 -13.17 15.27 -10.32
C HIS A 15 -12.50 13.91 -10.62
N PRO A 16 -13.13 13.08 -11.47
CA PRO A 16 -12.51 11.84 -11.94
C PRO A 16 -11.16 12.11 -12.61
N LEU A 17 -10.21 11.20 -12.43
CA LEU A 17 -8.93 11.26 -13.12
C LEU A 17 -9.01 10.54 -14.46
N VAL A 18 -8.52 11.19 -15.52
CA VAL A 18 -8.16 10.56 -16.79
C VAL A 18 -6.70 10.10 -16.67
N PRO A 19 -6.38 8.81 -16.80
CA PRO A 19 -5.00 8.35 -16.73
C PRO A 19 -4.16 9.02 -17.83
N ALA A 20 -2.99 9.55 -17.47
CA ALA A 20 -2.00 10.04 -18.45
C ALA A 20 -1.16 8.92 -19.09
N ILE A 21 -1.50 7.65 -18.80
CA ILE A 21 -0.71 6.49 -19.17
C ILE A 21 -1.42 5.78 -20.34
N ASP A 22 -0.75 5.71 -21.49
CA ASP A 22 -1.11 4.84 -22.63
C ASP A 22 -0.78 3.37 -22.29
N ALA A 23 -1.22 2.88 -21.13
CA ALA A 23 -1.12 1.47 -20.80
C ALA A 23 -2.23 0.72 -21.55
N GLU A 24 -1.88 -0.23 -22.42
CA GLU A 24 -2.84 -1.21 -22.92
C GLU A 24 -3.52 -1.88 -21.71
N GLY A 25 -4.79 -1.51 -21.47
CA GLY A 25 -5.51 -1.76 -20.22
C GLY A 25 -6.26 -0.53 -19.65
N ALA A 26 -5.97 0.67 -20.16
CA ALA A 26 -6.65 1.93 -19.81
C ALA A 26 -8.14 1.97 -20.21
N GLU A 27 -8.60 1.07 -21.10
CA GLU A 27 -10.03 0.91 -21.45
C GLU A 27 -10.92 0.48 -20.27
N GLN A 28 -10.33 0.08 -19.14
CA GLN A 28 -11.08 -0.32 -17.95
C GLN A 28 -11.45 0.84 -17.01
N PHE A 29 -11.08 2.07 -17.36
CA PHE A 29 -11.44 3.27 -16.59
C PHE A 29 -12.75 3.88 -17.07
N ASP A 30 -13.84 3.45 -16.46
CA ASP A 30 -15.13 4.13 -16.59
C ASP A 30 -15.06 5.46 -15.82
N TYR A 31 -14.75 6.54 -16.53
CA TYR A 31 -14.79 7.92 -16.02
C TYR A 31 -16.11 8.21 -15.30
N ASP A 32 -17.23 7.72 -15.85
CA ASP A 32 -18.56 7.88 -15.26
C ASP A 32 -18.66 7.12 -13.94
N GLN A 33 -17.93 6.01 -13.80
CA GLN A 33 -17.90 5.24 -12.55
C GLN A 33 -17.18 5.99 -11.44
N GLN A 34 -16.01 6.55 -11.71
CA GLN A 34 -15.32 7.41 -10.74
C GLN A 34 -16.18 8.62 -10.36
N GLN A 35 -16.88 9.22 -11.33
CA GLN A 35 -17.77 10.34 -11.04
C GLN A 35 -18.90 9.94 -10.09
N ARG A 36 -19.47 8.76 -10.29
CA ARG A 36 -20.48 8.18 -9.39
C ARG A 36 -19.89 7.93 -8.00
N ASP A 37 -18.71 7.32 -7.91
CA ASP A 37 -18.07 7.00 -6.63
C ASP A 37 -17.69 8.27 -5.86
N ILE A 38 -17.15 9.28 -6.53
CA ILE A 38 -16.89 10.61 -5.97
C ILE A 38 -18.17 11.24 -5.41
N SER A 39 -19.26 11.21 -6.19
CA SER A 39 -20.53 11.81 -5.77
C SER A 39 -21.13 11.12 -4.53
N GLN A 40 -20.84 9.82 -4.35
CA GLN A 40 -21.42 9.01 -3.28
C GLN A 40 -20.53 8.91 -2.04
N PHE A 41 -19.21 8.84 -2.22
CA PHE A 41 -18.22 8.55 -1.16
C PHE A 41 -17.24 9.71 -0.94
N GLY A 42 -17.38 10.82 -1.66
CA GLY A 42 -16.56 12.01 -1.51
C GLY A 42 -15.10 11.75 -1.82
N ILE A 43 -14.18 12.17 -0.93
CA ILE A 43 -12.74 11.97 -1.08
C ILE A 43 -12.44 10.49 -1.36
N ALA A 44 -13.01 9.56 -0.60
CA ALA A 44 -12.75 8.13 -0.78
C ALA A 44 -13.25 7.55 -2.12
N GLY A 45 -14.19 8.24 -2.79
CA GLY A 45 -14.69 7.87 -4.11
C GLY A 45 -13.75 8.23 -5.25
N ARG A 46 -12.81 9.14 -5.02
CA ARG A 46 -11.74 9.45 -5.98
C ARG A 46 -10.60 8.46 -5.80
N VAL A 47 -10.05 7.97 -6.90
CA VAL A 47 -8.77 7.24 -6.86
C VAL A 47 -7.67 8.29 -6.64
N TRP A 48 -7.14 8.40 -5.43
CA TRP A 48 -5.99 9.25 -5.15
C TRP A 48 -4.71 8.49 -5.47
N GLY A 49 -3.79 9.12 -6.19
CA GLY A 49 -2.52 8.47 -6.54
C GLY A 49 -2.73 7.33 -7.53
N VAL A 50 -3.58 7.52 -8.54
CA VAL A 50 -3.71 6.65 -9.72
C VAL A 50 -2.32 6.24 -10.18
N GLU A 51 -1.38 7.18 -10.26
CA GLU A 51 -0.01 6.92 -10.70
C GLU A 51 0.69 5.88 -9.80
N ALA A 52 0.61 6.02 -8.48
CA ALA A 52 1.21 5.08 -7.52
C ALA A 52 0.48 3.72 -7.49
N ALA A 53 -0.86 3.71 -7.51
CA ALA A 53 -1.64 2.47 -7.56
C ALA A 53 -1.37 1.67 -8.84
N TYR A 54 -1.22 2.36 -9.97
CA TYR A 54 -0.93 1.72 -11.25
C TYR A 54 0.48 1.19 -11.35
N LEU A 55 1.48 1.94 -10.85
CA LEU A 55 2.84 1.43 -10.76
C LEU A 55 2.90 0.19 -9.86
N LEU A 56 2.13 0.17 -8.76
CA LEU A 56 2.01 -1.02 -7.93
C LEU A 56 1.39 -2.19 -8.70
N ILE A 57 0.29 -1.96 -9.42
CA ILE A 57 -0.34 -2.99 -10.25
C ILE A 57 0.63 -3.52 -11.32
N GLN A 58 1.36 -2.64 -11.99
CA GLN A 58 2.35 -3.01 -12.99
C GLN A 58 3.44 -3.91 -12.39
N TYR A 59 3.89 -3.60 -11.18
CA TYR A 59 4.86 -4.44 -10.46
C TYR A 59 4.27 -5.80 -10.04
N LEU A 60 3.05 -5.82 -9.50
CA LEU A 60 2.39 -7.04 -9.02
C LEU A 60 1.90 -7.95 -10.15
N VAL A 61 1.61 -7.39 -11.32
CA VAL A 61 1.14 -8.08 -12.52
C VAL A 61 2.13 -7.80 -13.65
N PRO A 62 3.33 -8.41 -13.58
CA PRO A 62 4.39 -8.11 -14.53
C PRO A 62 4.02 -8.53 -15.95
N ILE A 63 4.41 -7.69 -16.91
CA ILE A 63 4.33 -7.92 -18.35
C ILE A 63 5.50 -8.84 -18.75
N ALA A 64 5.29 -9.78 -19.69
CA ALA A 64 6.26 -10.85 -19.98
C ALA A 64 7.64 -10.34 -20.44
N GLU A 65 7.68 -9.15 -21.04
CA GLU A 65 8.86 -8.50 -21.59
C GLU A 65 9.63 -7.65 -20.57
N VAL A 66 9.20 -7.61 -19.31
CA VAL A 66 9.82 -6.79 -18.26
C VAL A 66 10.28 -7.67 -17.10
N THR A 67 11.53 -7.45 -16.67
CA THR A 67 12.09 -8.03 -15.45
C THR A 67 12.15 -6.97 -14.37
N TYR A 68 11.83 -7.35 -13.12
CA TYR A 68 11.85 -6.45 -11.97
C TYR A 68 12.87 -6.91 -10.93
N GLU A 69 13.44 -5.97 -10.20
CA GLU A 69 14.33 -6.24 -9.06
C GLU A 69 14.02 -5.27 -7.90
N PRO A 70 13.67 -5.76 -6.70
CA PRO A 70 13.45 -7.17 -6.36
C PRO A 70 12.19 -7.73 -7.04
N LEU A 71 12.16 -9.04 -7.26
CA LEU A 71 10.99 -9.72 -7.84
C LEU A 71 9.85 -9.84 -6.81
N PHE A 72 8.62 -9.64 -7.27
CA PHE A 72 7.43 -10.07 -6.53
C PHE A 72 7.38 -11.61 -6.55
N ALA A 73 7.93 -12.25 -5.52
CA ALA A 73 8.10 -13.69 -5.47
C ALA A 73 6.94 -14.38 -4.72
N PRO A 74 6.11 -15.18 -5.39
CA PRO A 74 5.11 -15.98 -4.68
C PRO A 74 5.80 -17.03 -3.81
N SER A 75 5.38 -17.13 -2.55
CA SER A 75 5.85 -18.18 -1.63
C SER A 75 5.37 -19.57 -2.09
N ALA A 76 6.20 -20.60 -1.88
CA ALA A 76 5.86 -21.99 -2.21
C ALA A 76 4.53 -22.41 -1.57
N ASP A 77 4.35 -22.03 -0.30
CA ASP A 77 3.17 -22.31 0.53
C ASP A 77 1.95 -21.44 0.20
N GLY A 78 2.06 -20.57 -0.81
CA GLY A 78 1.05 -19.59 -1.15
C GLY A 78 1.35 -18.19 -0.67
N ILE A 79 0.61 -17.24 -1.24
CA ILE A 79 0.66 -15.84 -0.85
C ILE A 79 -0.57 -15.44 -0.06
N ARG A 80 -0.32 -14.81 1.07
CA ARG A 80 -1.32 -14.16 1.92
C ARG A 80 -1.00 -12.68 2.00
N VAL A 81 -1.90 -11.89 1.47
CA VAL A 81 -1.71 -10.47 1.20
C VAL A 81 -2.67 -9.69 2.07
N VAL A 82 -2.17 -8.64 2.71
CA VAL A 82 -2.98 -7.62 3.38
C VAL A 82 -2.75 -6.31 2.67
N GLU A 83 -3.79 -5.70 2.14
CA GLU A 83 -3.75 -4.35 1.59
C GLU A 83 -4.30 -3.37 2.62
N LEU A 84 -3.52 -2.32 2.90
CA LEU A 84 -3.89 -1.21 3.77
C LEU A 84 -4.43 -0.06 2.91
N GLY A 85 -5.52 0.56 3.35
CA GLY A 85 -6.13 1.71 2.68
C GLY A 85 -6.52 1.42 1.24
N SER A 86 -7.26 0.34 1.02
CA SER A 86 -7.62 -0.16 -0.31
C SER A 86 -8.39 0.82 -1.20
N GLY A 87 -9.07 1.81 -0.63
CA GLY A 87 -9.90 2.78 -1.34
C GLY A 87 -10.98 2.10 -2.18
N SER A 88 -10.92 2.32 -3.50
CA SER A 88 -11.80 1.68 -4.48
C SER A 88 -11.58 0.16 -4.62
N GLY A 89 -10.46 -0.35 -4.10
CA GLY A 89 -10.05 -1.74 -4.21
C GLY A 89 -9.37 -2.09 -5.54
N ILE A 90 -8.89 -1.10 -6.30
CA ILE A 90 -8.33 -1.33 -7.63
C ILE A 90 -7.14 -2.31 -7.61
N VAL A 91 -6.19 -2.13 -6.69
CA VAL A 91 -5.01 -3.01 -6.58
C VAL A 91 -5.46 -4.42 -6.22
N ALA A 92 -6.33 -4.56 -5.22
CA ALA A 92 -6.86 -5.86 -4.82
C ALA A 92 -7.67 -6.57 -5.89
N ASN A 93 -8.56 -5.86 -6.58
CA ASN A 93 -9.37 -6.46 -7.63
C ASN A 93 -8.48 -6.97 -8.77
N THR A 94 -7.50 -6.16 -9.19
CA THR A 94 -6.55 -6.56 -10.23
C THR A 94 -5.69 -7.73 -9.78
N MET A 95 -5.09 -7.66 -8.59
CA MET A 95 -4.25 -8.73 -8.05
C MET A 95 -5.04 -10.04 -7.85
N SER A 96 -6.31 -9.94 -7.46
CA SER A 96 -7.18 -11.12 -7.25
C SER A 96 -7.29 -12.00 -8.49
N THR A 97 -7.13 -11.44 -9.69
CA THR A 97 -7.15 -12.20 -10.95
C THR A 97 -5.98 -13.20 -11.08
N ARG A 98 -4.86 -12.92 -10.40
CA ARG A 98 -3.64 -13.74 -10.32
C ARG A 98 -3.63 -14.68 -9.10
N LEU A 99 -4.58 -14.44 -8.18
CA LEU A 99 -4.99 -15.26 -7.04
C LEU A 99 -5.15 -16.75 -7.38
N ARG A 100 -4.32 -17.70 -6.89
CA ARG A 100 -4.67 -19.13 -6.96
C ARG A 100 -5.74 -19.46 -5.90
N PRO A 101 -6.98 -19.85 -6.28
CA PRO A 101 -8.10 -19.94 -5.34
C PRO A 101 -7.93 -20.94 -4.20
N ASP A 102 -7.14 -21.99 -4.44
CA ASP A 102 -6.88 -23.09 -3.53
C ASP A 102 -5.76 -22.81 -2.52
N ARG A 103 -5.00 -21.73 -2.74
CA ARG A 103 -3.74 -21.50 -2.03
C ARG A 103 -3.57 -20.07 -1.52
N ASP A 104 -3.97 -19.10 -2.32
CA ASP A 104 -3.62 -17.71 -2.14
C ASP A 104 -4.83 -16.92 -1.60
N ILE A 105 -4.58 -15.97 -0.70
CA ILE A 105 -5.62 -15.19 -0.04
C ILE A 105 -5.21 -13.72 0.00
N MET A 106 -6.14 -12.82 -0.32
CA MET A 106 -5.96 -11.40 -0.15
C MET A 106 -7.04 -10.79 0.74
N TYR A 107 -6.62 -9.93 1.66
CA TYR A 107 -7.48 -9.14 2.52
C TYR A 107 -7.29 -7.66 2.21
N SER A 108 -8.37 -6.97 1.88
CA SER A 108 -8.39 -5.54 1.61
C SER A 108 -9.00 -4.81 2.78
N THR A 109 -8.33 -3.76 3.25
CA THR A 109 -8.72 -3.08 4.48
C THR A 109 -8.82 -1.59 4.26
N ASP A 110 -9.85 -0.99 4.84
CA ASP A 110 -10.09 0.44 4.80
C ASP A 110 -11.00 0.87 5.96
N LEU A 111 -11.24 2.17 6.08
CA LEU A 111 -12.20 2.76 6.99
C LEU A 111 -13.62 2.20 6.72
N PRO A 112 -14.47 2.05 7.76
CA PRO A 112 -15.80 1.45 7.63
C PRO A 112 -16.67 2.05 6.51
N GLU A 113 -16.61 3.38 6.33
CA GLU A 113 -17.30 4.13 5.26
C GLU A 113 -16.89 3.71 3.84
N VAL A 114 -15.63 3.32 3.62
CA VAL A 114 -15.06 2.97 2.31
C VAL A 114 -15.32 1.50 1.97
N LYS A 115 -15.62 0.66 2.97
CA LYS A 115 -15.91 -0.77 2.76
C LYS A 115 -17.08 -1.02 1.82
N THR A 116 -18.07 -0.13 1.81
CA THR A 116 -19.22 -0.24 0.89
C THR A 116 -18.76 -0.06 -0.55
N LEU A 117 -17.88 0.91 -0.81
CA LEU A 117 -17.29 1.14 -2.13
C LEU A 117 -16.50 -0.10 -2.59
N PHE A 118 -15.65 -0.66 -1.74
CA PHE A 118 -14.92 -1.89 -2.07
C PHE A 118 -15.86 -3.05 -2.43
N ARG A 119 -16.90 -3.28 -1.63
CA ARG A 119 -17.86 -4.38 -1.88
C ARG A 119 -18.58 -4.21 -3.22
N VAL A 120 -18.94 -2.97 -3.58
CA VAL A 120 -19.56 -2.63 -4.86
C VAL A 120 -18.59 -2.89 -6.02
N SER A 121 -17.34 -2.43 -5.90
CA SER A 121 -16.29 -2.67 -6.91
C SER A 121 -15.99 -4.15 -7.09
N ALA A 122 -15.82 -4.89 -5.99
CA ALA A 122 -15.54 -6.32 -6.00
C ALA A 122 -16.70 -7.14 -6.59
N ALA A 123 -17.96 -6.75 -6.33
CA ALA A 123 -19.13 -7.40 -6.91
C ALA A 123 -19.20 -7.22 -8.44
N ARG A 124 -18.72 -6.09 -8.95
CA ARG A 124 -18.67 -5.80 -10.40
C ARG A 124 -17.50 -6.46 -11.10
N ALA A 125 -16.36 -6.58 -10.43
CA ALA A 125 -15.17 -7.23 -10.96
C ALA A 125 -15.29 -8.77 -11.03
N GLN A 126 -16.30 -9.36 -10.38
CA GLN A 126 -16.54 -10.79 -10.42
C GLN A 126 -17.44 -11.19 -11.60
N PRO A 127 -17.07 -12.23 -12.37
CA PRO A 127 -17.99 -12.83 -13.33
C PRO A 127 -19.27 -13.24 -12.61
N GLN A 128 -20.44 -12.89 -13.15
CA GLN A 128 -21.75 -13.23 -12.56
C GLN A 128 -21.96 -14.75 -12.35
N THR A 129 -21.12 -15.58 -12.97
CA THR A 129 -21.13 -17.05 -12.91
C THR A 129 -20.17 -17.63 -11.85
N ALA A 130 -19.40 -16.80 -11.15
CA ALA A 130 -18.43 -17.26 -10.17
C ALA A 130 -19.12 -17.67 -8.84
N SER A 131 -18.83 -18.87 -8.36
CA SER A 131 -19.24 -19.32 -7.03
C SER A 131 -18.71 -18.37 -5.94
N PRO A 132 -19.42 -18.16 -4.81
CA PRO A 132 -18.90 -17.42 -3.65
C PRO A 132 -17.56 -17.95 -3.13
N SER A 133 -17.26 -19.23 -3.36
CA SER A 133 -15.97 -19.86 -3.05
C SER A 133 -14.83 -19.48 -4.02
N ALA A 134 -15.11 -18.76 -5.10
CA ALA A 134 -14.13 -18.21 -6.04
C ALA A 134 -13.73 -16.76 -5.71
N ARG A 135 -14.24 -16.19 -4.60
CA ARG A 135 -13.77 -14.90 -4.08
C ARG A 135 -12.31 -15.03 -3.66
N ARG A 136 -11.46 -14.18 -4.23
CA ARG A 136 -9.99 -14.21 -4.07
C ARG A 136 -9.46 -13.03 -3.25
N ALA A 137 -10.25 -11.97 -3.14
CA ALA A 137 -10.03 -10.84 -2.25
C ALA A 137 -11.24 -10.68 -1.33
N TYR A 138 -10.97 -10.53 -0.03
CA TYR A 138 -11.99 -10.39 1.00
C TYR A 138 -11.89 -9.00 1.63
N PRO A 139 -13.00 -8.24 1.74
CA PRO A 139 -12.99 -7.06 2.57
C PRO A 139 -12.77 -7.50 4.02
N CYS A 140 -11.79 -6.90 4.69
CA CYS A 140 -11.64 -7.07 6.13
C CYS A 140 -12.68 -6.21 6.85
N GLU A 141 -13.40 -6.81 7.79
CA GLU A 141 -14.37 -6.10 8.61
C GLU A 141 -13.71 -5.16 9.64
N THR A 142 -12.39 -5.28 9.85
CA THR A 142 -11.62 -4.41 10.77
C THR A 142 -10.81 -3.39 9.98
N ALA A 143 -10.94 -2.10 10.31
CA ALA A 143 -10.11 -1.04 9.72
C ALA A 143 -8.74 -1.01 10.40
N ILE A 144 -7.63 -1.07 9.66
CA ILE A 144 -6.30 -1.27 10.26
C ILE A 144 -5.57 0.05 10.57
N MET A 145 -5.96 1.17 9.96
CA MET A 145 -5.30 2.44 10.26
C MET A 145 -5.77 2.96 11.62
N GLY A 146 -4.86 3.05 12.60
CA GLY A 146 -5.13 3.86 13.80
C GLY A 146 -4.60 3.34 15.14
N ASN A 147 -4.54 2.03 15.40
CA ASN A 147 -4.15 1.56 16.74
C ASN A 147 -3.64 0.10 16.75
N ALA A 148 -2.89 -0.23 17.82
CA ALA A 148 -2.37 -1.57 18.07
C ALA A 148 -3.47 -2.64 18.20
N GLU A 149 -4.67 -2.23 18.63
CA GLU A 149 -5.80 -3.12 18.84
C GLU A 149 -6.35 -3.65 17.51
N HIS A 150 -6.52 -2.79 16.50
CA HIS A 150 -7.01 -3.16 15.18
C HIS A 150 -6.03 -4.08 14.46
N ALA A 151 -4.73 -3.78 14.52
CA ALA A 151 -3.70 -4.68 14.01
C ALA A 151 -3.77 -6.04 14.72
N SER A 152 -3.92 -6.06 16.04
CA SER A 152 -4.07 -7.30 16.82
C SER A 152 -5.35 -8.07 16.48
N GLN A 153 -6.47 -7.39 16.27
CA GLN A 153 -7.75 -8.00 15.87
C GLN A 153 -7.66 -8.61 14.47
N LEU A 154 -7.01 -7.92 13.54
CA LEU A 154 -6.73 -8.47 12.22
C LEU A 154 -5.85 -9.72 12.32
N LEU A 155 -4.73 -9.65 13.06
CA LEU A 155 -3.83 -10.78 13.21
C LEU A 155 -4.57 -12.01 13.77
N LYS A 156 -5.51 -11.82 14.71
CA LYS A 156 -6.40 -12.88 15.21
C LYS A 156 -7.29 -13.47 14.11
N GLN A 157 -7.79 -12.66 13.17
CA GLN A 157 -8.60 -13.12 12.03
C GLN A 157 -7.76 -13.83 10.96
N LEU A 158 -6.52 -13.39 10.75
CA LEU A 158 -5.68 -13.80 9.62
C LEU A 158 -4.79 -15.02 9.89
N ALA A 159 -4.66 -15.44 11.15
CA ALA A 159 -3.60 -16.32 11.64
C ALA A 159 -2.20 -15.72 11.32
N PRO A 160 -1.61 -14.96 12.28
CA PRO A 160 -0.52 -14.00 12.02
C PRO A 160 0.73 -14.61 11.39
N SER A 161 0.99 -15.90 11.65
CA SER A 161 2.16 -16.63 11.16
C SER A 161 2.22 -16.79 9.64
N ASN A 162 1.16 -16.43 8.91
CA ASN A 162 1.04 -16.78 7.50
C ASN A 162 1.03 -15.57 6.55
N ILE A 163 1.02 -14.33 7.05
CA ILE A 163 1.09 -13.15 6.17
C ILE A 163 2.43 -13.18 5.42
N THR A 164 2.37 -13.00 4.10
CA THR A 164 3.56 -12.96 3.23
C THR A 164 3.84 -11.57 2.70
N HIS A 165 2.79 -10.79 2.47
CA HIS A 165 2.89 -9.48 1.84
C HIS A 165 1.93 -8.51 2.50
N VAL A 166 2.39 -7.28 2.71
CA VAL A 166 1.57 -6.12 3.06
C VAL A 166 1.69 -5.11 1.94
N LEU A 167 0.57 -4.66 1.38
CA LEU A 167 0.52 -3.68 0.29
C LEU A 167 0.02 -2.35 0.82
N CYS A 168 0.68 -1.27 0.42
CA CYS A 168 0.28 0.10 0.67
C CYS A 168 0.32 0.87 -0.65
N SER A 169 -0.79 1.49 -1.04
CA SER A 169 -0.85 2.33 -2.23
C SER A 169 -1.11 3.77 -1.83
N ASP A 170 -0.11 4.64 -2.01
CA ASP A 170 -0.19 6.09 -1.79
C ASP A 170 -0.73 6.49 -0.41
N LEU A 171 -0.25 5.85 0.67
CA LEU A 171 -0.72 6.12 2.05
C LEU A 171 0.13 7.14 2.82
N VAL A 172 1.27 7.55 2.26
CA VAL A 172 2.24 8.43 2.93
C VAL A 172 2.01 9.86 2.44
N TYR A 173 0.97 10.52 2.95
CA TYR A 173 0.66 11.92 2.56
C TYR A 173 -0.06 12.75 3.63
N PHE A 174 -0.77 12.11 4.57
CA PHE A 174 -1.48 12.79 5.65
C PHE A 174 -0.71 12.62 6.96
N PRO A 175 -0.10 13.69 7.53
CA PRO A 175 0.77 13.62 8.70
C PRO A 175 0.19 12.84 9.89
N GLU A 176 -1.10 13.02 10.14
CA GLU A 176 -1.82 12.42 11.26
C GLU A 176 -1.99 10.90 11.12
N LEU A 177 -1.82 10.36 9.91
CA LEU A 177 -1.89 8.92 9.62
C LEU A 177 -0.52 8.25 9.53
N LEU A 178 0.58 9.01 9.49
CA LEU A 178 1.94 8.46 9.31
C LEU A 178 2.36 7.54 10.45
N GLY A 179 2.15 7.97 11.69
CA GLY A 179 2.49 7.19 12.88
C GLY A 179 1.62 5.93 13.02
N PRO A 180 0.29 6.05 12.92
CA PRO A 180 -0.60 4.89 12.86
C PRO A 180 -0.26 3.89 11.76
N LEU A 181 0.07 4.37 10.55
CA LEU A 181 0.49 3.53 9.43
C LEU A 181 1.76 2.76 9.79
N LEU A 182 2.80 3.45 10.26
CA LEU A 182 4.06 2.82 10.66
C LEU A 182 3.78 1.75 11.74
N ARG A 183 3.04 2.09 12.80
CA ARG A 183 2.66 1.15 13.85
C ARG A 183 1.98 -0.12 13.32
N SER A 184 1.04 0.03 12.38
CA SER A 184 0.36 -1.10 11.76
C SER A 184 1.32 -1.98 10.96
N LEU A 185 2.22 -1.39 10.18
CA LEU A 185 3.25 -2.14 9.44
C LEU A 185 4.16 -2.93 10.39
N ILE A 186 4.55 -2.34 11.52
CA ILE A 186 5.36 -3.01 12.54
C ILE A 186 4.63 -4.24 13.09
N HIS A 187 3.38 -4.10 13.52
CA HIS A 187 2.62 -5.22 14.06
C HIS A 187 2.37 -6.33 13.03
N LEU A 188 2.01 -5.96 11.79
CA LEU A 188 1.76 -6.93 10.71
C LEU A 188 3.00 -7.73 10.34
N THR A 189 4.19 -7.18 10.61
CA THR A 189 5.47 -7.81 10.30
C THR A 189 6.16 -8.46 11.49
N SER A 190 5.60 -8.36 12.70
CA SER A 190 6.14 -8.99 13.92
C SER A 190 5.92 -10.52 14.01
N GLY A 191 5.49 -11.16 12.93
CA GLY A 191 5.25 -12.61 12.86
C GLY A 191 6.53 -13.46 12.79
N THR A 192 6.41 -14.76 13.07
CA THR A 192 7.54 -15.68 13.33
C THR A 192 8.12 -16.38 12.08
N ARG A 193 7.91 -15.86 10.86
CA ARG A 193 8.53 -16.46 9.66
C ARG A 193 9.99 -16.04 9.60
N GLU A 194 10.87 -16.97 9.21
CA GLU A 194 12.33 -16.74 9.12
C GLU A 194 12.70 -15.50 8.29
N LEU A 195 11.93 -15.15 7.26
CA LEU A 195 12.17 -13.96 6.42
C LEU A 195 11.18 -12.80 6.66
N GLY A 196 10.17 -13.01 7.51
CA GLY A 196 9.07 -12.08 7.72
C GLY A 196 8.23 -11.76 6.45
N PRO A 197 7.12 -11.02 6.59
CA PRO A 197 6.38 -10.51 5.44
C PRO A 197 7.14 -9.40 4.70
N GLN A 198 6.97 -9.32 3.38
CA GLN A 198 7.41 -8.17 2.59
C GLN A 198 6.38 -7.05 2.68
N VAL A 199 6.83 -5.82 2.88
CA VAL A 199 5.98 -4.63 2.77
C VAL A 199 6.27 -3.98 1.43
N ILE A 200 5.25 -3.78 0.61
CA ILE A 200 5.36 -3.16 -0.72
C ILE A 200 4.57 -1.86 -0.68
N ILE A 201 5.27 -0.74 -0.87
CA ILE A 201 4.68 0.60 -0.79
C ILE A 201 4.85 1.28 -2.14
N SER A 202 3.76 1.57 -2.84
CA SER A 202 3.81 2.58 -3.88
C SER A 202 3.52 3.95 -3.31
N TYR A 203 4.25 4.95 -3.80
CA TYR A 203 4.31 6.25 -3.17
C TYR A 203 4.60 7.34 -4.19
N LYS A 204 3.74 8.36 -4.23
CA LYS A 204 3.97 9.59 -4.97
C LYS A 204 4.35 10.69 -3.98
N ILE A 205 5.46 11.39 -4.22
CA ILE A 205 5.82 12.55 -3.39
C ILE A 205 4.78 13.66 -3.60
N ARG A 206 4.09 14.09 -2.54
CA ARG A 206 3.15 15.22 -2.59
C ARG A 206 3.69 16.41 -1.78
N SER A 207 4.33 16.12 -0.66
CA SER A 207 4.96 17.13 0.19
C SER A 207 6.11 16.49 0.95
N LEU A 208 7.31 16.54 0.35
CA LEU A 208 8.52 15.95 0.93
C LEU A 208 8.71 16.37 2.40
N ALA A 209 8.55 17.65 2.72
CA ALA A 209 8.69 18.16 4.09
C ALA A 209 7.73 17.52 5.12
N LYS A 210 6.53 17.10 4.70
CA LYS A 210 5.56 16.41 5.57
C LYS A 210 5.81 14.90 5.63
N GLU A 211 6.37 14.34 4.58
CA GLU A 211 6.49 12.89 4.36
C GLU A 211 7.84 12.36 4.86
N THR A 212 8.90 13.18 4.89
CA THR A 212 10.25 12.80 5.33
C THR A 212 10.25 12.16 6.71
N THR A 213 9.49 12.69 7.68
CA THR A 213 9.44 12.12 9.04
C THR A 213 8.97 10.66 9.03
N PHE A 214 8.04 10.29 8.15
CA PHE A 214 7.65 8.89 7.99
C PHE A 214 8.81 8.05 7.48
N TRP A 215 9.49 8.48 6.42
CA TRP A 215 10.57 7.72 5.80
C TRP A 215 11.79 7.55 6.71
N SER A 216 12.19 8.62 7.42
CA SER A 216 13.29 8.56 8.38
C SER A 216 12.98 7.62 9.54
N ALA A 217 11.73 7.59 10.02
CA ALA A 217 11.29 6.64 11.04
C ALA A 217 11.15 5.21 10.49
N PHE A 218 10.55 5.06 9.30
CA PHE A 218 10.36 3.79 8.62
C PHE A 218 11.69 3.07 8.40
N GLY A 219 12.73 3.80 7.98
CA GLY A 219 14.08 3.27 7.79
C GLY A 219 14.70 2.72 9.08
N LEU A 220 14.35 3.21 10.27
CA LEU A 220 14.83 2.60 11.52
C LEU A 220 14.29 1.17 11.71
N TRP A 221 13.08 0.92 11.24
CA TRP A 221 12.37 -0.35 11.47
C TRP A 221 12.52 -1.32 10.30
N PHE A 222 12.69 -0.80 9.08
CA PHE A 222 12.69 -1.58 7.84
C PHE A 222 13.94 -1.29 7.00
N THR A 223 14.50 -2.31 6.36
CA THR A 223 15.35 -2.12 5.18
C THR A 223 14.45 -2.04 3.97
N PHE A 224 14.68 -1.09 3.07
CA PHE A 224 13.86 -0.95 1.86
C PHE A 224 14.69 -0.47 0.68
N GLU A 225 14.26 -0.87 -0.50
CA GLU A 225 14.90 -0.55 -1.77
C GLU A 225 13.84 -0.24 -2.84
N PRO A 226 14.14 0.65 -3.81
CA PRO A 226 13.22 0.91 -4.91
C PRO A 226 13.17 -0.30 -5.84
N VAL A 227 12.00 -0.55 -6.41
CA VAL A 227 11.86 -1.50 -7.51
C VAL A 227 12.50 -0.91 -8.75
N LEU A 228 13.43 -1.67 -9.31
CA LEU A 228 14.03 -1.45 -10.62
C LEU A 228 13.32 -2.34 -11.64
N TYR A 229 13.33 -1.91 -12.90
CA TYR A 229 12.86 -2.70 -14.02
C TYR A 229 13.84 -2.62 -15.19
N ARG A 230 13.80 -3.66 -16.03
CA ARG A 230 14.51 -3.71 -17.30
C ARG A 230 13.64 -4.42 -18.33
N THR A 231 13.58 -3.88 -19.54
CA THR A 231 12.92 -4.55 -20.66
C THR A 231 13.84 -5.61 -21.28
N GLN A 232 13.30 -6.64 -21.93
CA GLN A 232 14.11 -7.67 -22.59
C GLN A 232 15.05 -7.10 -23.68
N SER A 233 14.66 -5.98 -24.31
CA SER A 233 15.47 -5.26 -25.30
C SER A 233 16.46 -4.27 -24.69
N GLY A 234 16.28 -3.87 -23.43
CA GLY A 234 17.13 -2.93 -22.72
C GLY A 234 18.25 -3.63 -21.95
N SER A 235 19.45 -3.04 -21.97
CA SER A 235 20.58 -3.51 -21.15
C SER A 235 20.63 -2.86 -19.77
N GLU A 236 20.00 -1.70 -19.57
CA GLU A 236 20.12 -0.89 -18.37
C GLU A 236 18.91 -1.03 -17.45
N TRP A 237 19.19 -1.10 -16.14
CA TRP A 237 18.16 -1.05 -15.12
C TRP A 237 17.69 0.39 -14.93
N SER A 238 16.39 0.56 -14.78
CA SER A 238 15.76 1.85 -14.51
C SER A 238 14.87 1.73 -13.29
N ARG A 239 14.78 2.80 -12.49
CA ARG A 239 13.84 2.84 -11.36
C ARG A 239 12.39 2.82 -11.86
N LEU A 240 11.56 1.94 -11.32
CA LEU A 240 10.14 1.93 -11.64
C LEU A 240 9.48 3.25 -11.22
N GLY A 241 8.83 3.91 -12.18
CA GLY A 241 8.26 5.25 -12.01
C GLY A 241 9.21 6.40 -12.36
N ASN A 242 10.38 6.14 -12.96
CA ASN A 242 11.28 7.19 -13.44
C ASN A 242 10.73 8.03 -14.61
N THR A 243 9.83 7.47 -15.42
CA THR A 243 9.20 8.18 -16.55
C THR A 243 8.00 9.04 -16.15
N MET A 244 7.61 9.03 -14.87
CA MET A 244 6.49 9.82 -14.39
C MET A 244 6.89 11.28 -14.24
N GLN A 245 5.95 12.20 -14.53
CA GLN A 245 6.18 13.63 -14.38
C GLN A 245 6.55 14.03 -12.94
N ASP A 246 5.95 13.35 -11.96
CA ASP A 246 6.23 13.53 -10.55
C ASP A 246 7.00 12.34 -9.98
N PRO A 247 7.97 12.55 -9.06
CA PRO A 247 8.71 11.47 -8.43
C PRO A 247 7.78 10.46 -7.75
N THR A 248 7.68 9.27 -8.33
CA THR A 248 6.81 8.19 -7.85
C THR A 248 7.62 6.91 -7.75
N PHE A 249 7.52 6.21 -6.63
CA PHE A 249 8.33 5.05 -6.27
C PHE A 249 7.44 3.84 -6.00
N VAL A 250 8.00 2.65 -6.21
CA VAL A 250 7.54 1.42 -5.57
C VAL A 250 8.70 0.92 -4.72
N PHE A 251 8.51 0.80 -3.42
CA PHE A 251 9.50 0.27 -2.50
C PHE A 251 9.12 -1.14 -2.07
N VAL A 252 10.12 -2.01 -1.98
CA VAL A 252 10.00 -3.29 -1.30
C VAL A 252 10.83 -3.22 -0.03
N ALA A 253 10.19 -3.54 1.08
CA ALA A 253 10.75 -3.42 2.40
C ALA A 253 10.62 -4.72 3.19
N ARG A 254 11.59 -4.95 4.07
CA ARG A 254 11.61 -6.02 5.04
C ARG A 254 11.93 -5.47 6.41
N ARG A 255 11.38 -6.12 7.43
CA ARG A 255 11.64 -5.80 8.82
C ARG A 255 13.12 -6.02 9.12
N ARG A 256 13.80 -5.04 9.74
CA ARG A 256 15.19 -5.21 10.20
C ARG A 256 15.24 -6.25 11.32
N ASP A 257 16.24 -7.12 11.29
CA ASP A 257 16.40 -8.18 12.29
C ASP A 257 16.54 -7.61 13.71
N GLU A 258 17.36 -6.57 13.86
CA GLU A 258 17.56 -5.90 15.15
C GLU A 258 16.28 -5.26 15.67
N SER A 259 15.41 -4.76 14.78
CA SER A 259 14.20 -4.03 15.13
C SER A 259 13.05 -4.94 15.58
N MET A 260 13.15 -6.25 15.37
CA MET A 260 12.23 -7.25 15.91
C MET A 260 12.27 -7.32 17.44
N SER A 261 13.42 -6.99 18.04
CA SER A 261 13.61 -7.03 19.49
C SER A 261 13.25 -5.72 20.19
N TRP A 262 12.99 -4.65 19.44
CA TRP A 262 12.78 -3.32 20.01
C TRP A 262 11.39 -3.18 20.60
N LEU A 263 11.30 -2.46 21.72
CA LEU A 263 10.04 -2.05 22.29
C LEU A 263 9.42 -0.94 21.45
N LEU A 264 8.20 -1.17 20.99
CA LEU A 264 7.43 -0.20 20.24
C LEU A 264 6.99 0.96 21.17
N PRO A 265 7.24 2.24 20.83
CA PRO A 265 6.76 3.37 21.61
C PRO A 265 5.23 3.39 21.75
N GLU A 266 4.73 3.82 22.89
CA GLU A 266 3.28 3.84 23.18
C GLU A 266 2.52 4.87 22.33
N ASN A 267 3.14 6.02 22.07
CA ASN A 267 2.55 7.08 21.26
C ASN A 267 3.21 7.18 19.89
N ASP A 268 2.45 7.68 18.91
CA ASP A 268 2.86 7.76 17.51
C ASP A 268 3.84 8.91 17.23
N HIS A 269 3.84 9.94 18.08
CA HIS A 269 4.80 11.02 17.99
C HIS A 269 6.23 10.50 18.25
N ASP A 270 6.44 9.78 19.34
CA ASP A 270 7.73 9.21 19.70
C ASP A 270 8.19 8.17 18.68
N LEU A 271 7.25 7.38 18.14
CA LEU A 271 7.51 6.43 17.06
C LEU A 271 8.07 7.13 15.81
N LEU A 272 7.44 8.23 15.37
CA LEU A 272 7.86 9.01 14.20
C LEU A 272 9.15 9.80 14.43
N HIS A 273 9.47 10.15 15.67
CA HIS A 273 10.69 10.85 16.03
C HIS A 273 11.85 9.91 16.43
N GLY A 274 11.69 8.61 16.24
CA GLY A 274 12.73 7.61 16.51
C GLY A 274 13.17 7.57 17.98
N LEU A 275 12.23 7.84 18.89
CA LEU A 275 12.45 7.78 20.33
C LEU A 275 12.13 6.38 20.83
N PHE A 276 13.05 5.77 21.59
CA PHE A 276 12.89 4.40 22.10
C PHE A 276 12.78 4.38 23.62
N PRO A 277 12.03 3.42 24.21
CA PRO A 277 12.04 3.22 25.65
C PRO A 277 13.46 3.02 26.18
N GLY A 278 13.91 3.88 27.09
CA GLY A 278 15.26 3.83 27.67
C GLY A 278 16.35 4.59 26.89
N ASN A 279 16.07 5.04 25.66
CA ASN A 279 16.96 5.93 24.92
C ASN A 279 16.21 7.17 24.40
N ARG A 280 16.49 8.31 25.02
CA ARG A 280 15.83 9.59 24.70
C ARG A 280 16.50 10.38 23.57
N SER A 281 17.60 9.89 22.98
CA SER A 281 18.17 10.54 21.80
C SER A 281 17.36 10.15 20.56
N PRO A 282 16.77 11.10 19.81
CA PRO A 282 16.12 10.82 18.53
C PRO A 282 17.09 10.08 17.60
N LYS A 283 16.61 9.01 16.97
CA LYS A 283 17.30 8.37 15.85
C LYS A 283 16.55 8.69 14.56
N SER A 284 17.28 8.68 13.45
CA SER A 284 16.73 8.78 12.10
C SER A 284 17.56 7.91 11.17
N ASP A 285 16.93 7.47 10.10
CA ASP A 285 17.59 6.80 8.97
C ASP A 285 17.57 7.73 7.75
N ASP A 286 18.61 7.69 6.93
CA ASP A 286 18.82 8.57 5.76
C ASP A 286 18.71 7.82 4.42
N THR A 287 18.21 6.57 4.43
CA THR A 287 18.07 5.75 3.22
C THR A 287 17.22 6.44 2.17
N PHE A 288 16.08 7.03 2.56
CA PHE A 288 15.17 7.66 1.61
C PHE A 288 15.79 8.90 0.95
N GLU A 289 16.46 9.75 1.74
CA GLU A 289 17.17 10.93 1.27
C GLU A 289 18.31 10.54 0.31
N THR A 290 19.05 9.47 0.63
CA THR A 290 20.08 8.92 -0.25
C THR A 290 19.48 8.46 -1.59
N LEU A 291 18.35 7.74 -1.56
CA LEU A 291 17.65 7.29 -2.76
C LEU A 291 17.11 8.46 -3.59
N LEU A 292 16.61 9.53 -2.95
CA LEU A 292 16.19 10.74 -3.64
C LEU A 292 17.36 11.42 -4.36
N LEU A 293 18.51 11.55 -3.70
CA LEU A 293 19.70 12.16 -4.29
C LEU A 293 20.21 11.34 -5.48
N MET A 294 20.25 10.01 -5.35
CA MET A 294 20.66 9.12 -6.43
C MET A 294 19.73 9.15 -7.65
N SER A 295 18.47 9.56 -7.47
CA SER A 295 17.50 9.64 -8.56
C SER A 295 17.40 11.03 -9.22
N LEU A 296 18.23 11.99 -8.79
CA LEU A 296 18.38 13.31 -9.45
C LEU A 296 19.51 13.34 -10.50
N ASP A 297 20.36 12.32 -10.54
CA ASP A 297 21.52 12.24 -11.44
C ASP A 297 21.22 11.52 -12.79
N ASP A 298 19.98 11.05 -12.99
CA ASP A 298 19.43 10.47 -14.23
C ASP A 298 18.61 11.49 -15.03
#